data_AF-E9E419-F1
#
_entry.id   AF-E9E419-F1
#
_cell.length_a   1.000
_cell.length_b   1.000
_cell.length_c   1.000
_cell.angle_alpha   90.00
_cell.angle_beta   90.00
_cell.angle_gamma   90.00
#
_symmetry.space_group_name_H-M   'P 1'
#
loop_
_entity.id
_entity.type
_entity.pdbx_description
1 polymer ?
#
loop_
_entity_poly.entity_id
_entity_poly.type
_entity_poly.pdbx_seq_one_letter_code
_entity_poly.pdbx_strand_id
1 'polypeptide(L)'
;MDRAGNAPELGYVLSNVSTYSKIVIYRPSHPAPLVPLGKCQGPPTGEEEIPSMSPPLLAVASAEKHQVSVESQSQDALGPAIIMQLETIDSRAERKLLLKLDAFFVPIIMVVYLTCFLDRTNIGNVKVACMPEDIGASPQQFSTAVSIFYATYVAFEPPWTIMMKWMTPRILLTSLCVVWSLATIFRGFITNIGGLYAVRLILGACEAGLFPALNLYLTMVYKRDEQATRVSYLFRWVYTIEGIFSFLVAPVIWFGLPNDPSIAYFLTGDERRMMPVRAVQRAQYMGSEEFSWGEIRIGLKDPKLYLSAAIQFCQDTLLYGFSTFLPSIIASMGYSVIQAQYLSIPVYIFGRLCFLAVAFVSDRFCVRGPFLLLANIPGIIGYVLILCPTSNPVRFFGTFLCAVAVYNGPGLNLTWLNVNVAPHYRRAIGMQLSIGNSAGIVAGQIYRNAPYVLGNSFSVAALGLSQFIIVLKWFYLRRCNEEKRRIADGNKDDTRKVRTGDRELDFKYHLPHISELIMNIPSG
;
A
#
# COMPACT_ATOMS: atom_id res chain seq x y z
N MET A 1 49.77 5.51 44.86
CA MET A 1 49.81 6.76 44.08
C MET A 1 48.40 7.12 43.69
N ASP A 2 47.78 7.84 44.62
CA ASP A 2 46.76 8.90 44.52
C ASP A 2 45.43 8.69 43.76
N ARG A 3 44.45 8.25 44.57
CA ARG A 3 43.27 8.98 45.06
C ARG A 3 42.27 9.62 44.06
N ALA A 4 41.04 9.11 44.20
CA ALA A 4 39.79 9.84 44.53
C ALA A 4 38.94 10.43 43.39
N GLY A 5 37.81 9.77 43.11
CA GLY A 5 36.47 10.20 43.55
C GLY A 5 35.86 11.47 42.94
N ASN A 6 34.80 11.28 42.13
CA ASN A 6 33.47 11.94 42.20
C ASN A 6 32.80 12.03 40.82
N ALA A 7 31.57 11.53 40.72
CA ALA A 7 30.55 12.03 39.79
C ALA A 7 29.91 13.30 40.42
N PRO A 8 29.07 14.13 39.74
CA PRO A 8 28.39 13.92 38.44
C PRO A 8 28.37 15.16 37.50
N GLU A 9 27.65 15.03 36.37
CA GLU A 9 27.02 16.08 35.53
C GLU A 9 27.49 16.29 34.07
N LEU A 10 26.47 16.30 33.20
CA LEU A 10 26.27 16.98 31.91
C LEU A 10 27.38 16.96 30.83
N GLY A 11 27.02 16.39 29.67
CA GLY A 11 27.44 16.94 28.38
C GLY A 11 27.89 15.91 27.35
N TYR A 12 26.96 15.34 26.58
CA TYR A 12 27.19 14.96 25.18
C TYR A 12 25.83 14.96 24.45
N VAL A 13 25.37 16.18 24.14
CA VAL A 13 24.32 16.45 23.15
C VAL A 13 25.00 17.27 22.04
N LEU A 14 24.59 17.03 20.79
CA LEU A 14 24.98 17.71 19.55
C LEU A 14 26.20 17.13 18.79
N SER A 15 25.95 16.02 18.09
CA SER A 15 26.41 15.95 16.69
C SER A 15 25.36 15.20 15.87
N ASN A 16 25.02 15.74 14.70
CA ASN A 16 24.05 15.25 13.69
C ASN A 16 22.61 15.77 13.76
N VAL A 17 22.47 17.10 13.70
CA VAL A 17 21.30 17.73 13.06
C VAL A 17 21.82 18.85 12.15
N SER A 18 21.93 18.59 10.85
CA SER A 18 21.79 19.58 9.76
C SER A 18 22.18 18.95 8.41
N THR A 19 21.24 18.23 7.77
CA THR A 19 21.28 18.04 6.30
C THR A 19 19.88 17.81 5.71
N TYR A 20 18.85 18.52 6.19
CA TYR A 20 17.54 18.56 5.53
C TYR A 20 16.96 19.97 5.57
N SER A 21 17.36 20.82 4.63
CA SER A 21 16.60 21.99 4.16
C SER A 21 17.31 22.64 2.98
N LYS A 22 17.22 22.03 1.80
CA LYS A 22 17.34 22.78 0.54
C LYS A 22 15.99 22.81 -0.14
N ILE A 23 15.13 23.69 0.38
CA ILE A 23 14.00 24.20 -0.38
C ILE A 23 14.61 25.07 -1.49
N VAL A 24 14.50 24.62 -2.73
CA VAL A 24 14.86 25.43 -3.90
C VAL A 24 13.76 26.47 -4.06
N ILE A 25 13.97 27.65 -3.47
CA ILE A 25 13.15 28.83 -3.71
C ILE A 25 13.53 29.36 -5.10
N TYR A 26 12.63 29.21 -6.07
CA TYR A 26 12.76 29.83 -7.38
C TYR A 26 12.53 31.35 -7.21
N ARG A 27 13.57 32.15 -7.43
CA ARG A 27 13.51 33.62 -7.39
C ARG A 27 13.04 34.11 -8.76
N PRO A 28 11.96 34.91 -8.89
CA PRO A 28 11.68 35.60 -10.14
C PRO A 28 12.75 36.66 -10.37
N SER A 29 13.38 36.64 -11.53
CA SER A 29 14.28 37.69 -11.99
C SER A 29 13.47 38.93 -12.37
N HIS A 30 13.79 40.04 -11.70
CA HIS A 30 13.30 41.42 -11.85
C HIS A 30 12.06 41.82 -11.03
N PRO A 31 12.18 42.83 -10.14
CA PRO A 31 11.02 43.48 -9.54
C PRO A 31 10.42 44.48 -10.53
N ALA A 32 9.11 44.38 -10.80
CA ALA A 32 8.35 45.49 -11.36
C ALA A 32 8.21 46.58 -10.28
N PRO A 33 8.40 47.89 -10.57
CA PRO A 33 8.24 48.91 -9.55
C PRO A 33 6.75 49.14 -9.25
N LEU A 34 6.44 49.24 -7.96
CA LEU A 34 5.15 49.71 -7.46
C LEU A 34 4.96 51.19 -7.82
N VAL A 35 3.89 51.50 -8.55
CA VAL A 35 3.40 52.87 -8.79
C VAL A 35 2.87 53.45 -7.47
N PRO A 36 3.36 54.60 -6.97
CA PRO A 36 2.69 55.34 -5.91
C PRO A 36 1.66 56.31 -6.51
N LEU A 37 0.37 56.10 -6.19
CA LEU A 37 -0.64 57.16 -6.34
C LEU A 37 -0.40 58.19 -5.23
N GLY A 38 0.39 59.22 -5.54
CA GLY A 38 0.61 60.39 -4.70
C GLY A 38 0.80 61.64 -5.57
N LYS A 39 -0.02 62.66 -5.31
CA LYS A 39 -0.22 63.90 -6.10
C LYS A 39 1.08 64.65 -6.50
N CYS A 40 1.07 65.14 -7.74
CA CYS A 40 1.76 66.31 -8.34
C CYS A 40 2.92 67.02 -7.59
N GLN A 41 4.11 67.09 -8.21
CA GLN A 41 4.83 68.32 -8.66
C GLN A 41 6.35 68.10 -8.91
N GLY A 42 6.83 68.52 -10.11
CA GLY A 42 8.15 69.16 -10.34
C GLY A 42 9.45 68.32 -10.46
N PRO A 43 10.27 68.46 -11.54
CA PRO A 43 11.58 67.80 -11.77
C PRO A 43 12.76 68.73 -11.36
N PRO A 44 14.09 68.54 -11.70
CA PRO A 44 14.80 67.58 -12.57
C PRO A 44 16.27 67.16 -12.13
N THR A 45 16.98 66.47 -13.06
CA THR A 45 18.44 66.53 -13.43
C THR A 45 19.55 65.61 -12.84
N GLY A 46 20.35 65.02 -13.77
CA GLY A 46 21.79 64.66 -13.68
C GLY A 46 22.13 63.15 -13.60
N GLU A 47 22.47 62.44 -14.68
CA GLU A 47 23.82 62.19 -15.30
C GLU A 47 24.68 61.13 -14.58
N GLU A 48 24.88 59.94 -15.20
CA GLU A 48 26.17 59.35 -15.67
C GLU A 48 26.94 58.59 -14.57
N GLU A 49 27.72 57.50 -14.71
CA GLU A 49 28.29 56.66 -15.79
C GLU A 49 28.83 55.35 -15.14
N ILE A 50 29.19 54.32 -15.93
CA ILE A 50 29.81 53.01 -15.55
C ILE A 50 31.24 53.01 -16.15
N PRO A 51 32.37 52.49 -15.57
CA PRO A 51 32.69 51.03 -15.65
C PRO A 51 33.78 50.36 -14.75
N SER A 52 33.65 49.02 -14.66
CA SER A 52 34.64 47.90 -14.60
C SER A 52 35.99 47.99 -13.86
N MET A 53 36.32 46.97 -13.03
CA MET A 53 37.41 45.96 -13.25
C MET A 53 37.64 45.06 -12.00
N SER A 54 38.16 43.86 -12.26
CA SER A 54 38.38 42.66 -11.40
C SER A 54 39.59 42.75 -10.42
N PRO A 55 39.83 41.74 -9.53
CA PRO A 55 40.34 41.89 -8.15
C PRO A 55 41.86 41.64 -7.96
N PRO A 56 42.37 41.71 -6.71
CA PRO A 56 42.87 40.46 -6.10
C PRO A 56 42.65 40.29 -4.58
N LEU A 57 42.66 39.00 -4.20
CA LEU A 57 42.69 38.40 -2.87
C LEU A 57 43.96 38.74 -2.06
N LEU A 58 43.84 38.62 -0.72
CA LEU A 58 44.87 38.55 0.35
C LEU A 58 44.96 39.75 1.31
N ALA A 59 43.88 40.09 2.03
CA ALA A 59 43.97 40.88 3.28
C ALA A 59 42.66 40.91 4.11
N VAL A 60 42.07 39.77 4.53
CA VAL A 60 40.94 39.83 5.51
C VAL A 60 41.00 38.76 6.62
N ALA A 61 41.98 37.85 6.61
CA ALA A 61 42.03 36.73 7.55
C ALA A 61 42.41 37.07 9.02
N SER A 62 42.48 38.35 9.41
CA SER A 62 42.91 38.73 10.77
C SER A 62 41.97 39.68 11.54
N ALA A 63 40.82 40.07 10.98
CA ALA A 63 39.89 41.00 11.65
C ALA A 63 38.59 40.34 12.19
N GLU A 64 38.33 39.07 11.89
CA GLU A 64 37.03 38.42 12.14
C GLU A 64 36.82 37.86 13.56
N LYS A 65 37.81 37.93 14.44
CA LYS A 65 37.75 37.28 15.76
C LYS A 65 37.22 38.15 16.91
N HIS A 66 36.91 39.43 16.69
CA HIS A 66 36.48 40.33 17.76
C HIS A 66 35.08 40.94 17.60
N GLN A 67 34.36 40.61 16.52
CA GLN A 67 33.01 41.13 16.27
C GLN A 67 31.89 40.09 16.47
N VAL A 68 32.24 38.82 16.71
CA VAL A 68 31.29 37.71 16.85
C VAL A 68 30.60 37.68 18.23
N SER A 69 31.05 38.47 19.20
CA SER A 69 30.56 38.40 20.59
C SER A 69 29.31 39.24 20.90
N VAL A 70 28.84 40.09 19.98
CA VAL A 70 27.77 41.07 20.28
C VAL A 70 26.49 40.85 19.45
N GLU A 71 26.53 40.12 18.34
CA GLU A 71 25.32 39.85 17.52
C GLU A 71 24.50 38.63 17.97
N SER A 72 25.04 37.76 18.83
CA SER A 72 24.38 36.50 19.22
C SER A 72 23.24 36.66 20.23
N GLN A 73 22.98 37.85 20.77
CA GLN A 73 21.88 38.07 21.73
C GLN A 73 20.60 38.63 21.09
N SER A 74 20.62 38.99 19.81
CA SER A 74 19.44 39.55 19.13
C SER A 74 18.67 38.54 18.26
N GLN A 75 19.25 37.38 17.96
CA GLN A 75 18.64 36.37 17.09
C GLN A 75 17.73 35.36 17.82
N ASP A 76 17.92 35.15 19.12
CA ASP A 76 17.12 34.19 19.91
C ASP A 76 15.70 34.71 20.23
N ALA A 77 15.47 36.02 20.12
CA ALA A 77 14.13 36.61 20.29
C ALA A 77 13.29 36.60 18.99
N LEU A 78 13.91 36.34 17.83
CA LEU A 78 13.24 36.40 16.52
C LEU A 78 12.61 35.05 16.11
N GLY A 79 13.10 33.94 16.67
CA GLY A 79 12.54 32.60 16.47
C GLY A 79 11.07 32.45 16.87
N PRO A 80 10.65 32.86 18.08
CA PRO A 80 9.24 32.76 18.49
C PRO A 80 8.32 33.78 17.79
N ALA A 81 8.85 34.93 17.35
CA ALA A 81 8.08 35.94 16.61
C ALA A 81 7.79 35.52 15.15
N ILE A 82 8.72 34.81 14.51
CA ILE A 82 8.52 34.27 13.14
C ILE A 82 7.51 33.11 13.15
N ILE A 83 7.47 32.30 14.20
CA ILE A 83 6.49 31.20 14.34
C ILE A 83 5.06 31.74 14.54
N MET A 84 4.90 32.93 15.12
CA MET A 84 3.60 33.56 15.36
C MET A 84 2.97 34.17 14.09
N GLN A 85 3.69 34.22 12.96
CA GLN A 85 3.16 34.63 11.65
C GLN A 85 2.76 33.44 10.74
N LEU A 86 2.53 32.25 11.29
CA LEU A 86 1.77 31.22 10.58
C LEU A 86 0.34 31.73 10.41
N GLU A 87 0.10 32.42 9.29
CA GLU A 87 -1.21 32.81 8.80
C GLU A 87 -2.13 31.58 8.92
N THR A 88 -3.08 31.63 9.85
CA THR A 88 -4.03 30.55 10.07
C THR A 88 -4.85 30.41 8.80
N ILE A 89 -4.53 29.41 7.99
CA ILE A 89 -5.19 29.16 6.70
C ILE A 89 -6.69 29.04 6.96
N ASP A 90 -7.50 29.88 6.31
CA ASP A 90 -8.96 29.80 6.40
C ASP A 90 -9.41 28.42 5.88
N SER A 91 -10.12 27.67 6.73
CA SER A 91 -10.60 26.31 6.42
C SER A 91 -11.49 26.28 5.17
N ARG A 92 -12.18 27.37 4.82
CA ARG A 92 -12.97 27.44 3.57
C ARG A 92 -12.08 27.60 2.33
N ALA A 93 -11.02 28.38 2.43
CA ALA A 93 -10.04 28.56 1.35
C ALA A 93 -9.26 27.25 1.11
N GLU A 94 -8.85 26.58 2.19
CA GLU A 94 -8.20 25.28 2.14
C GLU A 94 -9.07 24.21 1.48
N ARG A 95 -10.35 24.11 1.84
CA ARG A 95 -11.29 23.18 1.20
C ARG A 95 -11.45 23.44 -0.30
N LYS A 96 -11.51 24.71 -0.72
CA LYS A 96 -11.57 25.07 -2.14
C LYS A 96 -10.28 24.68 -2.87
N LEU A 97 -9.13 24.86 -2.24
CA LEU A 97 -7.85 24.41 -2.77
C LEU A 97 -7.81 22.89 -2.92
N LEU A 98 -8.20 22.13 -1.89
CA LEU A 98 -8.26 20.67 -1.94
C LEU A 98 -9.18 20.16 -3.04
N LEU A 99 -10.39 20.72 -3.18
CA LEU A 99 -11.31 20.35 -4.26
C LEU A 99 -10.71 20.65 -5.65
N LYS A 100 -9.94 21.73 -5.79
CA LYS A 100 -9.23 22.06 -7.01
C LYS A 100 -8.11 21.05 -7.27
N LEU A 101 -7.28 20.73 -6.28
CA LEU A 101 -6.21 19.74 -6.41
C LEU A 101 -6.79 18.36 -6.76
N ASP A 102 -7.89 17.97 -6.11
CA ASP A 102 -8.58 16.72 -6.39
C ASP A 102 -9.12 16.66 -7.80
N ALA A 103 -9.81 17.72 -8.26
CA ALA A 103 -10.38 17.77 -9.61
C ALA A 103 -9.31 17.63 -10.71
N PHE A 104 -8.08 18.04 -10.46
CA PHE A 104 -6.98 17.92 -11.43
C PHE A 104 -6.18 16.63 -11.28
N PHE A 105 -5.76 16.26 -10.07
CA PHE A 105 -4.83 15.14 -9.87
C PHE A 105 -5.52 13.79 -9.80
N VAL A 106 -6.66 13.70 -9.13
CA VAL A 106 -7.33 12.42 -8.91
C VAL A 106 -7.68 11.77 -10.24
N PRO A 107 -8.36 12.41 -11.21
CA PRO A 107 -8.70 11.78 -12.49
C PRO A 107 -7.50 11.24 -13.26
N ILE A 108 -6.38 11.95 -13.27
CA ILE A 108 -5.16 11.54 -13.99
C ILE A 108 -4.58 10.27 -13.34
N ILE A 109 -4.41 10.28 -12.02
CA ILE A 109 -3.90 9.14 -11.25
C ILE A 109 -4.84 7.94 -11.42
N MET A 110 -6.16 8.17 -11.50
CA MET A 110 -7.16 7.12 -11.74
C MET A 110 -7.02 6.45 -13.10
N VAL A 111 -6.98 7.24 -14.19
CA VAL A 111 -6.91 6.71 -15.55
C VAL A 111 -5.63 5.89 -15.72
N VAL A 112 -4.51 6.38 -15.21
CA VAL A 112 -3.23 5.68 -15.25
C VAL A 112 -3.29 4.35 -14.48
N TYR A 113 -3.84 4.33 -13.28
CA TYR A 113 -3.91 3.11 -12.47
C TYR A 113 -4.88 2.07 -13.05
N LEU A 114 -6.05 2.51 -13.51
CA LEU A 114 -7.06 1.65 -14.13
C LEU A 114 -6.50 0.95 -15.38
N THR A 115 -5.87 1.70 -16.26
CA THR A 115 -5.38 1.18 -17.53
C THR A 115 -4.23 0.18 -17.33
N CYS A 116 -3.40 0.38 -16.31
CA CYS A 116 -2.42 -0.61 -15.85
C CYS A 116 -3.08 -1.92 -15.38
N PHE A 117 -4.15 -1.85 -14.59
CA PHE A 117 -4.86 -3.04 -14.14
C PHE A 117 -5.55 -3.80 -15.29
N LEU A 118 -6.05 -3.06 -16.28
CA LEU A 118 -6.67 -3.63 -17.48
C LEU A 118 -5.66 -4.41 -18.33
N ASP A 119 -4.42 -3.92 -18.48
CA ASP A 119 -3.38 -4.65 -19.22
C ASP A 119 -3.04 -6.00 -18.57
N ARG A 120 -2.91 -6.02 -17.23
CA ARG A 120 -2.60 -7.23 -16.46
C ARG A 120 -3.67 -8.32 -16.61
N THR A 121 -4.94 -7.93 -16.61
CA THR A 121 -6.07 -8.87 -16.71
C THR A 121 -6.32 -9.35 -18.14
N ASN A 122 -6.02 -8.51 -19.15
CA ASN A 122 -6.27 -8.85 -20.55
C ASN A 122 -5.39 -9.97 -21.11
N ILE A 123 -4.25 -10.32 -20.48
CA ILE A 123 -3.42 -11.42 -20.99
C ILE A 123 -4.17 -12.76 -21.01
N GLY A 124 -5.06 -13.00 -20.05
CA GLY A 124 -5.89 -14.21 -20.01
C GLY A 124 -6.80 -14.31 -21.23
N ASN A 125 -7.42 -13.19 -21.61
CA ASN A 125 -8.33 -13.09 -22.74
C ASN A 125 -7.62 -13.32 -24.07
N VAL A 126 -6.43 -12.71 -24.27
CA VAL A 126 -5.67 -12.90 -25.52
C VAL A 126 -5.13 -14.32 -25.67
N LYS A 127 -4.85 -15.03 -24.56
CA LYS A 127 -4.47 -16.45 -24.61
C LYS A 127 -5.57 -17.30 -25.24
N VAL A 128 -6.83 -16.98 -24.95
CA VAL A 128 -7.98 -17.70 -25.51
C VAL A 128 -8.32 -17.19 -26.91
N ALA A 129 -7.99 -15.94 -27.24
CA ALA A 129 -8.22 -15.31 -28.54
C ALA A 129 -7.17 -15.67 -29.62
N CYS A 130 -6.53 -16.83 -29.52
CA CYS A 130 -5.58 -17.37 -30.52
C CYS A 130 -4.24 -16.61 -30.72
N MET A 131 -3.92 -15.64 -29.85
CA MET A 131 -2.63 -14.93 -29.93
C MET A 131 -1.40 -15.86 -29.86
N PRO A 132 -1.35 -16.91 -29.00
CA PRO A 132 -0.20 -17.82 -28.98
C PRO A 132 0.05 -18.50 -30.33
N GLU A 133 -1.00 -18.91 -31.02
CA GLU A 133 -0.96 -19.56 -32.33
C GLU A 133 -0.46 -18.58 -33.41
N ASP A 134 -0.94 -17.34 -33.40
CA ASP A 134 -0.58 -16.30 -34.37
C ASP A 134 0.91 -15.93 -34.33
N ILE A 135 1.52 -15.94 -33.14
CA ILE A 135 2.95 -15.61 -32.94
C ILE A 135 3.86 -16.84 -32.97
N GLY A 136 3.31 -18.03 -33.21
CA GLY A 136 4.04 -19.31 -33.17
C GLY A 136 4.60 -19.69 -31.80
N ALA A 137 3.98 -19.23 -30.71
CA ALA A 137 4.42 -19.52 -29.35
C ALA A 137 3.78 -20.81 -28.82
N SER A 138 4.59 -21.70 -28.26
CA SER A 138 4.07 -22.83 -27.49
C SER A 138 3.33 -22.35 -26.23
N PRO A 139 2.38 -23.15 -25.69
CA PRO A 139 1.70 -22.82 -24.43
C PRO A 139 2.69 -22.56 -23.28
N GLN A 140 3.80 -23.31 -23.25
CA GLN A 140 4.89 -23.15 -22.30
C GLN A 140 5.58 -21.78 -22.42
N GLN A 141 5.87 -21.37 -23.65
CA GLN A 141 6.50 -20.10 -23.95
C GLN A 141 5.58 -18.92 -23.59
N PHE A 142 4.29 -19.01 -23.92
CA PHE A 142 3.32 -18.00 -23.52
C PHE A 142 3.21 -17.88 -22.00
N SER A 143 3.15 -19.01 -21.30
CA SER A 143 3.20 -19.06 -19.83
C SER A 143 4.48 -18.45 -19.25
N THR A 144 5.61 -18.63 -19.94
CA THR A 144 6.89 -17.99 -19.57
C THR A 144 6.82 -16.47 -19.71
N ALA A 145 6.17 -15.95 -20.75
CA ALA A 145 5.92 -14.51 -20.90
C ALA A 145 5.10 -13.93 -19.74
N VAL A 146 4.12 -14.69 -19.22
CA VAL A 146 3.35 -14.30 -18.02
C VAL A 146 4.25 -14.19 -16.80
N SER A 147 5.11 -15.17 -16.57
CA SER A 147 6.03 -15.17 -15.42
C SER A 147 7.11 -14.08 -15.51
N ILE A 148 7.63 -13.80 -16.70
CA ILE A 148 8.67 -12.79 -16.95
C ILE A 148 8.23 -11.41 -16.44
N PHE A 149 6.96 -11.06 -16.66
CA PHE A 149 6.38 -9.82 -16.16
C PHE A 149 6.48 -9.72 -14.63
N TYR A 150 6.04 -10.75 -13.89
CA TYR A 150 6.09 -10.74 -12.43
C TYR A 150 7.53 -10.78 -11.90
N ALA A 151 8.43 -11.50 -12.59
CA ALA A 151 9.83 -11.57 -12.22
C ALA A 151 10.50 -10.18 -12.30
N THR A 152 10.28 -9.45 -13.39
CA THR A 152 10.77 -8.08 -13.52
C THR A 152 10.05 -7.12 -12.58
N TYR A 153 8.74 -7.29 -12.38
CA TYR A 153 7.98 -6.47 -11.45
C TYR A 153 8.56 -6.52 -10.03
N VAL A 154 8.75 -7.72 -9.48
CA VAL A 154 9.31 -7.92 -8.13
C VAL A 154 10.77 -7.45 -8.06
N ALA A 155 11.56 -7.69 -9.11
CA ALA A 155 12.96 -7.29 -9.13
C ALA A 155 13.15 -5.76 -9.17
N PHE A 156 12.28 -5.04 -9.87
CA PHE A 156 12.36 -3.59 -10.04
C PHE A 156 11.58 -2.79 -8.99
N GLU A 157 10.71 -3.43 -8.21
CA GLU A 157 9.98 -2.78 -7.10
C GLU A 157 10.94 -2.10 -6.09
N PRO A 158 11.97 -2.77 -5.51
CA PRO A 158 12.91 -2.11 -4.62
C PRO A 158 13.77 -1.02 -5.31
N PRO A 159 14.40 -1.26 -6.48
CA PRO A 159 15.12 -0.22 -7.22
C PRO A 159 14.31 1.06 -7.46
N TRP A 160 13.05 0.94 -7.86
CA TRP A 160 12.19 2.11 -8.07
C TRP A 160 11.93 2.88 -6.78
N THR A 161 11.68 2.18 -5.66
CA THR A 161 11.51 2.84 -4.36
C THR A 161 12.76 3.61 -3.91
N ILE A 162 13.96 3.16 -4.28
CA ILE A 162 15.22 3.87 -4.00
C ILE A 162 15.39 5.05 -4.96
N MET A 163 15.15 4.84 -6.26
CA MET A 163 15.27 5.87 -7.30
C MET A 163 14.39 7.10 -7.03
N MET A 164 13.23 6.88 -6.40
CA MET A 164 12.33 7.93 -5.93
C MET A 164 12.95 8.92 -4.93
N LYS A 165 14.08 8.59 -4.30
CA LYS A 165 14.85 9.53 -3.46
C LYS A 165 15.69 10.53 -4.27
N TRP A 166 15.99 10.20 -5.53
CA TRP A 166 16.89 10.98 -6.39
C TRP A 166 16.20 11.64 -7.57
N MET A 167 15.00 11.18 -7.94
CA MET A 167 14.21 11.71 -9.05
C MET A 167 12.93 12.39 -8.56
N THR A 168 12.52 13.47 -9.23
CA THR A 168 11.21 14.07 -8.96
C THR A 168 10.09 13.13 -9.44
N PRO A 169 9.00 12.94 -8.68
CA PRO A 169 7.92 12.02 -9.08
C PRO A 169 7.29 12.37 -10.42
N ARG A 170 7.30 13.65 -10.83
CA ARG A 170 6.81 14.09 -12.15
C ARG A 170 7.58 13.43 -13.29
N ILE A 171 8.91 13.50 -13.26
CA ILE A 171 9.77 12.94 -14.32
C ILE A 171 9.63 11.42 -14.31
N LEU A 172 9.63 10.82 -13.12
CA LEU A 172 9.51 9.39 -12.95
C LEU A 172 8.18 8.86 -13.49
N LEU A 173 7.04 9.36 -13.02
CA LEU A 173 5.70 8.94 -13.48
C LEU A 173 5.54 9.13 -14.99
N THR A 174 5.98 10.27 -15.52
CA THR A 174 5.90 10.53 -16.97
C THR A 174 6.74 9.53 -17.76
N SER A 175 7.98 9.27 -17.33
CA SER A 175 8.85 8.31 -18.01
C SER A 175 8.29 6.88 -17.98
N LEU A 176 7.77 6.44 -16.82
CA LEU A 176 7.15 5.12 -16.68
C LEU A 176 5.91 5.00 -17.56
N CYS A 177 5.03 6.00 -17.56
CA CYS A 177 3.83 5.98 -18.39
C CYS A 177 4.14 6.00 -19.89
N VAL A 178 5.14 6.77 -20.33
CA VAL A 178 5.55 6.83 -21.74
C VAL A 178 6.10 5.48 -22.20
N VAL A 179 7.05 4.90 -21.45
CA VAL A 179 7.65 3.61 -21.80
C VAL A 179 6.60 2.49 -21.75
N TRP A 180 5.73 2.51 -20.74
CA TRP A 180 4.61 1.57 -20.61
C TRP A 180 3.63 1.68 -21.79
N SER A 181 3.15 2.89 -22.11
CA SER A 181 2.22 3.12 -23.23
C SER A 181 2.82 2.70 -24.56
N LEU A 182 4.11 3.02 -24.77
CA LEU A 182 4.84 2.63 -25.96
C LEU A 182 4.97 1.10 -26.06
N ALA A 183 5.27 0.42 -24.97
CA ALA A 183 5.32 -1.05 -24.92
C ALA A 183 3.94 -1.69 -25.19
N THR A 184 2.86 -1.09 -24.70
CA THR A 184 1.48 -1.54 -24.98
C THR A 184 1.12 -1.35 -26.46
N ILE A 185 1.51 -0.24 -27.09
CA ILE A 185 1.31 -0.03 -28.53
C ILE A 185 2.10 -1.08 -29.33
N PHE A 186 3.38 -1.29 -28.99
CA PHE A 186 4.23 -2.28 -29.65
C PHE A 186 3.71 -3.72 -29.49
N ARG A 187 2.91 -3.99 -28.45
CA ARG A 187 2.25 -5.28 -28.26
C ARG A 187 1.37 -5.69 -29.44
N GLY A 188 0.74 -4.72 -30.11
CA GLY A 188 -0.11 -4.96 -31.29
C GLY A 188 0.67 -5.36 -32.55
N PHE A 189 1.99 -5.16 -32.59
CA PHE A 189 2.85 -5.48 -33.73
C PHE A 189 3.71 -6.74 -33.49
N ILE A 190 3.46 -7.48 -32.40
CA ILE A 190 4.21 -8.68 -32.08
C ILE A 190 3.82 -9.81 -33.04
N THR A 191 4.80 -10.27 -33.82
CA THR A 191 4.67 -11.44 -34.72
C THR A 191 5.50 -12.64 -34.27
N ASN A 192 6.28 -12.48 -33.20
CA ASN A 192 7.17 -13.52 -32.70
C ASN A 192 7.23 -13.52 -31.16
N ILE A 193 7.66 -14.65 -30.61
CA ILE A 193 7.82 -14.84 -29.18
C ILE A 193 8.82 -13.86 -28.52
N GLY A 194 9.91 -13.54 -29.21
CA GLY A 194 10.94 -12.64 -28.68
C GLY A 194 10.38 -11.25 -28.39
N GLY A 195 9.53 -10.74 -29.27
CA GLY A 195 8.79 -9.49 -29.10
C GLY A 195 7.85 -9.54 -27.90
N LEU A 196 7.16 -10.67 -27.69
CA LEU A 196 6.34 -10.85 -26.49
C LEU A 196 7.19 -10.81 -25.21
N TYR A 197 8.33 -11.50 -25.17
CA TYR A 197 9.22 -11.45 -24.01
C TYR A 197 9.79 -10.06 -23.75
N ALA A 198 10.24 -9.36 -24.79
CA ALA A 198 10.78 -8.01 -24.69
C ALA A 198 9.75 -7.03 -24.12
N VAL A 199 8.53 -7.04 -24.66
CA VAL A 199 7.43 -6.19 -24.17
C VAL A 199 7.10 -6.53 -22.72
N ARG A 200 7.06 -7.82 -22.34
CA ARG A 200 6.77 -8.23 -20.96
C ARG A 200 7.84 -7.82 -19.95
N LEU A 201 9.12 -7.88 -20.33
CA LEU A 201 10.23 -7.39 -19.50
C LEU A 201 10.09 -5.89 -19.23
N ILE A 202 9.81 -5.12 -20.29
CA ILE A 202 9.65 -3.66 -20.21
C ILE A 202 8.43 -3.30 -19.36
N LEU A 203 7.27 -3.94 -19.61
CA LEU A 203 6.05 -3.69 -18.86
C LEU A 203 6.21 -4.01 -17.37
N GLY A 204 6.78 -5.18 -17.04
CA GLY A 204 7.00 -5.55 -15.63
C GLY A 204 7.94 -4.60 -14.92
N ALA A 205 9.04 -4.20 -15.56
CA ALA A 205 9.96 -3.21 -15.02
C ALA A 205 9.29 -1.83 -14.83
N CYS A 206 8.48 -1.36 -15.78
CA CYS A 206 7.84 -0.05 -15.69
C CYS A 206 6.69 -0.01 -14.67
N GLU A 207 5.84 -1.03 -14.65
CA GLU A 207 4.67 -1.07 -13.77
C GLU A 207 5.05 -1.17 -12.28
N ALA A 208 6.20 -1.78 -11.96
CA ALA A 208 6.69 -1.89 -10.58
C ALA A 208 6.87 -0.52 -9.89
N GLY A 209 7.28 0.49 -10.64
CA GLY A 209 7.52 1.84 -10.13
C GLY A 209 6.25 2.69 -10.03
N LEU A 210 5.16 2.29 -10.69
CA LEU A 210 3.97 3.11 -10.85
C LEU A 210 3.26 3.35 -9.52
N PHE A 211 2.88 2.28 -8.81
CA PHE A 211 2.13 2.39 -7.56
C PHE A 211 2.91 3.13 -6.45
N PRO A 212 4.20 2.83 -6.19
CA PRO A 212 4.95 3.58 -5.18
C PRO A 212 5.17 5.05 -5.58
N ALA A 213 5.33 5.35 -6.88
CA ALA A 213 5.50 6.72 -7.37
C ALA A 213 4.21 7.53 -7.22
N LEU A 214 3.04 6.93 -7.50
CA LEU A 214 1.75 7.56 -7.29
C LEU A 214 1.52 7.84 -5.79
N ASN A 215 1.83 6.88 -4.92
CA ASN A 215 1.74 7.09 -3.47
C ASN A 215 2.68 8.20 -2.99
N LEU A 216 3.93 8.22 -3.44
CA LEU A 216 4.87 9.27 -3.10
C LEU A 216 4.37 10.64 -3.58
N TYR A 217 3.85 10.73 -4.80
CA TYR A 217 3.27 11.97 -5.31
C TYR A 217 2.11 12.45 -4.44
N LEU A 218 1.21 11.54 -4.03
CA LEU A 218 0.13 11.87 -3.10
C LEU A 218 0.67 12.38 -1.76
N THR A 219 1.80 11.86 -1.29
CA THR A 219 2.40 12.35 -0.02
C THR A 219 3.00 13.74 -0.12
N MET A 220 3.34 14.21 -1.32
CA MET A 220 3.87 15.56 -1.54
C MET A 220 2.76 16.60 -1.68
N VAL A 221 1.59 16.20 -2.19
CA VAL A 221 0.47 17.11 -2.48
C VAL A 221 -0.52 17.19 -1.32
N TYR A 222 -0.72 16.09 -0.59
CA TYR A 222 -1.78 15.96 0.43
C TYR A 222 -1.22 15.72 1.82
N LYS A 223 -1.93 16.23 2.84
CA LYS A 223 -1.60 15.98 4.25
C LYS A 223 -1.81 14.50 4.60
N ARG A 224 -1.12 14.02 5.64
CA ARG A 224 -1.20 12.61 6.10
C ARG A 224 -2.66 12.15 6.29
N ASP A 225 -3.50 13.03 6.82
CA ASP A 225 -4.90 12.75 7.14
C ASP A 225 -5.79 12.65 5.87
N GLU A 226 -5.38 13.34 4.80
CA GLU A 226 -6.07 13.38 3.51
C GLU A 226 -5.64 12.23 2.59
N GLN A 227 -4.37 11.81 2.69
CA GLN A 227 -3.76 10.76 1.86
C GLN A 227 -4.55 9.46 1.87
N ALA A 228 -4.94 8.97 3.04
CA ALA A 228 -5.68 7.72 3.17
C ALA A 228 -7.00 7.74 2.38
N THR A 229 -7.66 8.90 2.35
CA THR A 229 -8.90 9.10 1.61
C THR A 229 -8.65 9.11 0.08
N ARG A 230 -7.54 9.70 -0.37
CA ARG A 230 -7.18 9.77 -1.80
C ARG A 230 -6.62 8.46 -2.36
N VAL A 231 -5.83 7.73 -1.57
CA VAL A 231 -5.46 6.34 -1.88
C VAL A 231 -6.72 5.47 -1.94
N SER A 232 -7.69 5.68 -1.04
CA SER A 232 -8.98 5.00 -1.15
C SER A 232 -9.73 5.36 -2.43
N TYR A 233 -9.59 6.58 -2.98
CA TYR A 233 -10.16 6.94 -4.29
C TYR A 233 -9.54 6.12 -5.44
N LEU A 234 -8.23 5.81 -5.39
CA LEU A 234 -7.58 4.94 -6.39
C LEU A 234 -8.29 3.61 -6.55
N PHE A 235 -8.57 2.96 -5.43
CA PHE A 235 -9.34 1.72 -5.42
C PHE A 235 -10.81 1.98 -5.78
N ARG A 236 -11.42 3.05 -5.27
CA ARG A 236 -12.83 3.42 -5.50
C ARG A 236 -13.17 3.65 -6.98
N TRP A 237 -12.26 4.15 -7.81
CA TRP A 237 -12.53 4.40 -9.23
C TRP A 237 -12.39 3.17 -10.13
N VAL A 238 -11.46 2.26 -9.82
CA VAL A 238 -11.51 0.88 -10.35
C VAL A 238 -12.87 0.27 -10.05
N TYR A 239 -13.36 0.50 -8.82
CA TYR A 239 -14.72 0.11 -8.45
C TYR A 239 -15.83 0.99 -9.04
N THR A 240 -15.57 2.18 -9.59
CA THR A 240 -16.59 3.13 -10.12
C THR A 240 -17.01 2.76 -11.54
N ILE A 241 -16.09 2.28 -12.38
CA ILE A 241 -16.42 1.64 -13.66
C ILE A 241 -17.17 0.30 -13.43
N GLU A 242 -16.93 -0.33 -12.28
CA GLU A 242 -17.66 -1.45 -11.69
C GLU A 242 -18.84 -1.01 -10.75
N GLY A 243 -19.22 0.28 -10.76
CA GLY A 243 -19.61 1.01 -9.53
C GLY A 243 -20.94 1.73 -9.50
N ILE A 244 -21.93 1.24 -10.24
CA ILE A 244 -23.32 1.66 -10.03
C ILE A 244 -23.72 1.48 -8.54
N PHE A 245 -23.17 0.46 -7.86
CA PHE A 245 -23.42 0.22 -6.44
C PHE A 245 -22.78 1.24 -5.49
N SER A 246 -21.60 1.78 -5.82
CA SER A 246 -20.89 2.74 -4.96
C SER A 246 -21.47 4.16 -5.04
N PHE A 247 -22.08 4.52 -6.16
CA PHE A 247 -22.80 5.80 -6.32
C PHE A 247 -23.97 5.92 -5.33
N LEU A 248 -24.66 4.80 -5.04
CA LEU A 248 -25.73 4.75 -4.05
C LEU A 248 -25.23 4.95 -2.60
N VAL A 249 -23.97 4.57 -2.32
CA VAL A 249 -23.36 4.68 -0.99
C VAL A 249 -22.79 6.08 -0.73
N ALA A 250 -22.47 6.86 -1.78
CA ALA A 250 -21.84 8.18 -1.64
C ALA A 250 -22.69 9.22 -0.88
N PRO A 251 -24.01 9.36 -1.14
CA PRO A 251 -24.87 10.22 -0.31
C PRO A 251 -24.90 9.76 1.15
N VAL A 252 -24.90 8.45 1.39
CA VAL A 252 -24.91 7.86 2.74
C VAL A 252 -23.63 8.23 3.49
N ILE A 253 -22.47 8.24 2.83
CA ILE A 253 -21.22 8.66 3.47
C ILE A 253 -21.20 10.17 3.69
N TRP A 254 -21.64 10.95 2.71
CA TRP A 254 -21.59 12.42 2.78
C TRP A 254 -22.48 13.00 3.88
N PHE A 255 -23.70 12.48 4.02
CA PHE A 255 -24.61 12.88 5.09
C PHE A 255 -24.41 12.07 6.37
N GLY A 256 -23.80 10.88 6.28
CA GLY A 256 -23.70 9.93 7.38
C GLY A 256 -22.39 9.95 8.14
N LEU A 257 -21.26 10.38 7.57
CA LEU A 257 -19.95 10.35 8.23
C LEU A 257 -19.62 11.70 8.90
N PRO A 258 -19.52 11.76 10.24
CA PRO A 258 -19.18 12.99 10.95
C PRO A 258 -17.70 13.36 10.77
N ASN A 259 -17.42 14.66 10.61
CA ASN A 259 -16.06 15.19 10.39
C ASN A 259 -15.13 14.98 11.59
N ASP A 260 -15.68 14.93 12.79
CA ASP A 260 -14.96 14.60 14.01
C ASP A 260 -15.69 13.44 14.71
N PRO A 261 -15.05 12.25 14.80
CA PRO A 261 -15.63 11.08 15.46
C PRO A 261 -15.95 11.33 16.95
N SER A 262 -15.27 12.27 17.61
CA SER A 262 -15.46 12.57 19.02
C SER A 262 -16.73 13.37 19.31
N ILE A 263 -17.33 14.03 18.30
CA ILE A 263 -18.59 14.78 18.42
C ILE A 263 -19.64 14.30 17.41
N ALA A 264 -19.53 13.05 16.97
CA ALA A 264 -20.42 12.45 16.00
C ALA A 264 -21.90 12.60 16.38
N TYR A 265 -22.75 12.94 15.39
CA TYR A 265 -24.17 13.23 15.59
C TYR A 265 -24.99 12.02 16.05
N PHE A 266 -24.49 10.81 15.82
CA PHE A 266 -25.12 9.56 16.24
C PHE A 266 -24.71 9.10 17.64
N LEU A 267 -23.71 9.76 18.27
CA LEU A 267 -23.25 9.41 19.62
C LEU A 267 -24.11 10.10 20.67
N THR A 268 -24.60 9.33 21.63
CA THR A 268 -25.21 9.83 22.86
C THR A 268 -24.17 10.52 23.76
N GLY A 269 -24.63 11.30 24.75
CA GLY A 269 -23.74 12.06 25.63
C GLY A 269 -22.69 11.20 26.35
N ASP A 270 -23.05 9.98 26.74
CA ASP A 270 -22.14 9.04 27.38
C ASP A 270 -21.13 8.43 26.41
N GLU A 271 -21.56 8.05 25.20
CA GLU A 271 -20.65 7.53 24.16
C GLU A 271 -19.65 8.59 23.69
N ARG A 272 -20.06 9.86 23.66
CA ARG A 272 -19.21 11.00 23.33
C ARG A 272 -18.05 11.15 24.32
N ARG A 273 -18.30 10.89 25.61
CA ARG A 273 -17.27 10.89 26.67
C ARG A 273 -16.30 9.71 26.55
N MET A 274 -16.71 8.60 25.94
CA MET A 274 -15.84 7.44 25.71
C MET A 274 -14.86 7.67 24.55
N MET A 275 -15.14 8.56 23.60
CA MET A 275 -14.30 8.77 22.42
C MET A 275 -12.88 9.27 22.73
N PRO A 276 -12.68 10.28 23.60
CA PRO A 276 -11.33 10.68 24.05
C PRO A 276 -10.61 9.54 24.77
N VAL A 277 -11.32 8.77 25.60
CA VAL A 277 -10.76 7.62 26.31
C VAL A 277 -10.27 6.55 25.32
N ARG A 278 -11.06 6.25 24.29
CA ARG A 278 -10.68 5.33 23.20
C ARG A 278 -9.50 5.85 22.39
N ALA A 279 -9.41 7.16 22.16
CA ALA A 279 -8.29 7.78 21.46
C ALA A 279 -6.98 7.61 22.26
N VAL A 280 -7.02 7.84 23.57
CA VAL A 280 -5.89 7.62 24.49
C VAL A 280 -5.51 6.13 24.56
N GLN A 281 -6.48 5.23 24.70
CA GLN A 281 -6.24 3.78 24.66
C GLN A 281 -5.62 3.32 23.34
N ARG A 282 -6.02 3.91 22.20
CA ARG A 282 -5.41 3.63 20.90
C ARG A 282 -3.96 4.13 20.84
N ALA A 283 -3.68 5.31 21.40
CA ALA A 283 -2.35 5.91 21.39
C ALA A 283 -1.32 5.06 22.18
N GLN A 284 -1.75 4.35 23.23
CA GLN A 284 -0.86 3.52 24.07
C GLN A 284 -0.01 2.49 23.28
N TYR A 285 -0.55 1.92 22.20
CA TYR A 285 0.15 0.88 21.41
C TYR A 285 0.78 1.40 20.10
N MET A 286 0.60 2.70 19.81
CA MET A 286 1.01 3.29 18.52
C MET A 286 2.48 3.76 18.51
N GLY A 287 3.12 3.90 19.68
CA GLY A 287 4.51 4.33 19.81
C GLY A 287 4.75 5.77 19.33
N SER A 288 6.02 6.16 19.21
CA SER A 288 6.42 7.47 18.65
C SER A 288 6.22 7.50 17.13
N GLU A 289 5.82 8.63 16.55
CA GLU A 289 5.71 8.78 15.09
C GLU A 289 7.06 8.81 14.35
N GLU A 290 8.18 8.81 15.08
CA GLU A 290 9.52 8.87 14.53
C GLU A 290 10.00 7.52 13.96
N PHE A 291 10.66 7.57 12.81
CA PHE A 291 11.18 6.41 12.10
C PHE A 291 12.37 5.78 12.84
N SER A 292 12.30 4.47 13.15
CA SER A 292 13.37 3.73 13.82
C SER A 292 13.79 2.46 13.08
N TRP A 293 15.08 2.38 12.72
CA TRP A 293 15.69 1.18 12.12
C TRP A 293 15.67 -0.04 13.05
N GLY A 294 15.72 0.18 14.37
CA GLY A 294 15.62 -0.90 15.35
C GLY A 294 14.28 -1.62 15.28
N GLU A 295 13.21 -0.85 15.09
CA GLU A 295 11.83 -1.32 15.02
C GLU A 295 11.55 -2.12 13.74
N ILE A 296 12.15 -1.71 12.61
CA ILE A 296 12.14 -2.49 11.36
C ILE A 296 12.83 -3.84 11.55
N ARG A 297 14.01 -3.86 12.19
CA ARG A 297 14.76 -5.11 12.43
C ARG A 297 14.01 -6.07 13.34
N ILE A 298 13.23 -5.56 14.28
CA ILE A 298 12.32 -6.35 15.12
C ILE A 298 11.21 -6.95 14.25
N GLY A 299 10.56 -6.15 13.41
CA GLY A 299 9.50 -6.60 12.50
C GLY A 299 9.97 -7.67 11.51
N LEU A 300 11.16 -7.51 10.94
CA LEU A 300 11.79 -8.48 10.02
C LEU A 300 12.17 -9.80 10.70
N LYS A 301 12.29 -9.84 12.03
CA LYS A 301 12.56 -11.08 12.78
C LYS A 301 11.28 -11.69 13.35
N ASP A 302 10.12 -11.13 13.07
CA ASP A 302 8.86 -11.60 13.63
C ASP A 302 8.34 -12.85 12.90
N PRO A 303 8.17 -14.00 13.58
CA PRO A 303 7.61 -15.20 12.97
C PRO A 303 6.21 -14.99 12.38
N LYS A 304 5.40 -14.06 12.94
CA LYS A 304 4.06 -13.74 12.42
C LYS A 304 4.13 -13.23 10.98
N LEU A 305 5.15 -12.44 10.65
CA LEU A 305 5.37 -11.91 9.31
C LEU A 305 5.56 -13.05 8.31
N TYR A 306 6.47 -13.98 8.60
CA TYR A 306 6.78 -15.10 7.69
C TYR A 306 5.65 -16.10 7.57
N LEU A 307 4.96 -16.43 8.67
CA LEU A 307 3.75 -17.26 8.62
C LEU A 307 2.67 -16.60 7.76
N SER A 308 2.47 -15.29 7.93
CA SER A 308 1.52 -14.53 7.13
C SER A 308 1.94 -14.39 5.67
N ALA A 309 3.23 -14.26 5.38
CA ALA A 309 3.78 -14.18 4.04
C ALA A 309 3.67 -15.52 3.29
N ALA A 310 3.88 -16.64 3.97
CA ALA A 310 3.68 -17.97 3.40
C ALA A 310 2.20 -18.23 3.08
N ILE A 311 1.28 -17.85 3.98
CA ILE A 311 -0.16 -17.87 3.68
C ILE A 311 -0.46 -16.98 2.47
N GLN A 312 0.07 -15.75 2.46
CA GLN A 312 -0.15 -14.80 1.38
C GLN A 312 0.33 -15.35 0.03
N PHE A 313 1.51 -15.96 -0.02
CA PHE A 313 2.06 -16.59 -1.22
C PHE A 313 1.15 -17.69 -1.77
N CYS A 314 0.64 -18.57 -0.90
CA CYS A 314 -0.33 -19.59 -1.32
C CYS A 314 -1.60 -18.92 -1.89
N GLN A 315 -2.19 -17.98 -1.17
CA GLN A 315 -3.43 -17.29 -1.57
C GLN A 315 -3.26 -16.47 -2.86
N ASP A 316 -2.12 -15.81 -3.04
CA ASP A 316 -1.82 -15.03 -4.24
C ASP A 316 -1.50 -15.93 -5.44
N THR A 317 -0.95 -17.13 -5.23
CA THR A 317 -0.79 -18.13 -6.29
C THR A 317 -2.15 -18.50 -6.88
N LEU A 318 -3.15 -18.68 -6.01
CA LEU A 318 -4.53 -18.89 -6.42
C LEU A 318 -5.09 -17.67 -7.13
N LEU A 319 -4.92 -16.48 -6.56
CA LEU A 319 -5.45 -15.24 -7.13
C LEU A 319 -4.92 -14.99 -8.53
N TYR A 320 -3.61 -15.03 -8.71
CA TYR A 320 -2.97 -14.80 -10.00
C TYR A 320 -3.24 -15.93 -10.98
N GLY A 321 -3.21 -17.19 -10.54
CA GLY A 321 -3.51 -18.35 -11.38
C GLY A 321 -4.94 -18.33 -11.88
N PHE A 322 -5.90 -18.33 -10.95
CA PHE A 322 -7.32 -18.35 -11.28
C PHE A 322 -7.75 -17.11 -12.07
N SER A 323 -7.43 -15.90 -11.60
CA SER A 323 -7.93 -14.68 -12.26
C SER A 323 -7.33 -14.49 -13.65
N THR A 324 -6.08 -14.91 -13.87
CA THR A 324 -5.43 -14.79 -15.19
C THR A 324 -5.92 -15.86 -16.16
N PHE A 325 -6.16 -17.09 -15.69
CA PHE A 325 -6.45 -18.22 -16.58
C PHE A 325 -7.91 -18.68 -16.53
N LEU A 326 -8.80 -18.02 -15.80
CA LEU A 326 -10.23 -18.39 -15.71
C LEU A 326 -10.89 -18.53 -17.09
N PRO A 327 -10.76 -17.58 -18.03
CA PRO A 327 -11.31 -17.77 -19.38
C PRO A 327 -10.71 -18.99 -20.08
N SER A 328 -9.42 -19.26 -19.91
CA SER A 328 -8.78 -20.44 -20.50
C SER A 328 -9.27 -21.75 -19.86
N ILE A 329 -9.49 -21.76 -18.54
CA ILE A 329 -10.05 -22.89 -17.81
C ILE A 329 -11.46 -23.19 -18.33
N ILE A 330 -12.30 -22.17 -18.50
CA ILE A 330 -13.65 -22.32 -19.07
C ILE A 330 -13.58 -22.80 -20.53
N ALA A 331 -12.73 -22.20 -21.36
CA ALA A 331 -12.57 -22.62 -22.76
C ALA A 331 -12.13 -24.09 -22.88
N SER A 332 -11.29 -24.58 -21.95
CA SER A 332 -10.87 -25.99 -21.90
C SER A 332 -12.02 -26.98 -21.62
N MET A 333 -13.19 -26.50 -21.18
CA MET A 333 -14.41 -27.30 -21.01
C MET A 333 -15.23 -27.41 -22.31
N GLY A 334 -14.74 -26.87 -23.44
CA GLY A 334 -15.41 -26.95 -24.74
C GLY A 334 -16.28 -25.74 -25.10
N TYR A 335 -16.23 -24.66 -24.32
CA TYR A 335 -16.87 -23.39 -24.69
C TYR A 335 -16.02 -22.63 -25.72
N SER A 336 -16.67 -21.89 -26.63
CA SER A 336 -15.96 -21.01 -27.55
C SER A 336 -15.26 -19.85 -26.83
N VAL A 337 -14.34 -19.18 -27.52
CA VAL A 337 -13.55 -18.05 -26.99
C VAL A 337 -14.43 -16.97 -26.37
N ILE A 338 -15.44 -16.51 -27.12
CA ILE A 338 -16.37 -15.46 -26.69
C ILE A 338 -17.20 -15.96 -25.50
N GLN A 339 -17.65 -17.22 -25.54
CA GLN A 339 -18.39 -17.84 -24.45
C GLN A 339 -17.60 -17.89 -23.16
N ALA A 340 -16.34 -18.33 -23.22
CA ALA A 340 -15.49 -18.42 -22.06
C ALA A 340 -15.23 -17.05 -21.41
N GLN A 341 -15.11 -15.99 -22.22
CA GLN A 341 -14.92 -14.62 -21.73
C GLN A 341 -16.16 -14.12 -20.99
N TYR A 342 -17.37 -14.20 -21.56
CA TYR A 342 -18.55 -13.71 -20.85
C TYR A 342 -18.98 -14.61 -19.69
N LEU A 343 -18.72 -15.93 -19.75
CA LEU A 343 -19.00 -16.88 -18.66
C LEU A 343 -18.10 -16.64 -17.43
N SER A 344 -16.99 -15.93 -17.59
CA SER A 344 -16.15 -15.51 -16.45
C SER A 344 -16.81 -14.40 -15.61
N ILE A 345 -17.64 -13.54 -16.23
CA ILE A 345 -18.33 -12.42 -15.58
C ILE A 345 -19.15 -12.86 -14.35
N PRO A 346 -20.08 -13.84 -14.44
CA PRO A 346 -20.86 -14.26 -13.28
C PRO A 346 -20.00 -14.87 -12.17
N VAL A 347 -18.86 -15.49 -12.49
CA VAL A 347 -17.90 -16.01 -11.50
C VAL A 347 -17.26 -14.85 -10.71
N TYR A 348 -16.86 -13.77 -11.39
CA TYR A 348 -16.35 -12.56 -10.74
C TYR A 348 -17.40 -11.88 -9.87
N ILE A 349 -18.65 -11.75 -10.36
CA ILE A 349 -19.77 -11.18 -9.59
C ILE A 349 -20.02 -11.99 -8.32
N PHE A 350 -20.10 -13.31 -8.43
CA PHE A 350 -20.29 -14.18 -7.27
C PHE A 350 -19.14 -14.07 -6.27
N GLY A 351 -17.90 -14.04 -6.76
CA GLY A 351 -16.71 -13.79 -5.96
C GLY A 351 -16.80 -12.48 -5.15
N ARG A 352 -17.24 -11.40 -5.81
CA ARG A 352 -17.47 -10.09 -5.18
C ARG A 352 -18.55 -10.14 -4.10
N LEU A 353 -19.69 -10.80 -4.37
CA LEU A 353 -20.77 -10.94 -3.38
C LEU A 353 -20.29 -11.70 -2.14
N CYS A 354 -19.59 -12.82 -2.34
CA CYS A 354 -19.01 -13.59 -1.25
C CYS A 354 -17.98 -12.77 -0.46
N PHE A 355 -17.11 -12.03 -1.15
CA PHE A 355 -16.14 -11.13 -0.52
C PHE A 355 -16.81 -10.09 0.40
N LEU A 356 -17.84 -9.40 -0.10
CA LEU A 356 -18.57 -8.40 0.69
C LEU A 356 -19.25 -9.02 1.91
N ALA A 357 -19.90 -10.18 1.74
CA ALA A 357 -20.57 -10.88 2.83
C ALA A 357 -19.57 -11.31 3.92
N VAL A 358 -18.47 -11.96 3.53
CA VAL A 358 -17.46 -12.44 4.49
C VAL A 358 -16.73 -11.27 5.14
N ALA A 359 -16.43 -10.19 4.42
CA ALA A 359 -15.84 -8.99 4.99
C ALA A 359 -16.75 -8.39 6.08
N PHE A 360 -18.04 -8.21 5.79
CA PHE A 360 -19.02 -7.70 6.75
C PHE A 360 -19.14 -8.58 8.01
N VAL A 361 -19.24 -9.89 7.81
CA VAL A 361 -19.37 -10.84 8.92
C VAL A 361 -18.07 -10.94 9.73
N SER A 362 -16.92 -10.99 9.06
CA SER A 362 -15.60 -11.05 9.72
C SER A 362 -15.31 -9.79 10.53
N ASP A 363 -15.72 -8.62 10.04
CA ASP A 363 -15.64 -7.36 10.78
C ASP A 363 -16.55 -7.38 12.01
N ARG A 364 -17.80 -7.85 11.87
CA ARG A 364 -18.76 -7.92 12.98
C ARG A 364 -18.28 -8.80 14.12
N PHE A 365 -17.69 -9.96 13.81
CA PHE A 365 -17.15 -10.86 14.83
C PHE A 365 -15.72 -10.51 15.26
N CYS A 366 -15.07 -9.53 14.63
CA CYS A 366 -13.68 -9.15 14.89
C CYS A 366 -12.67 -10.33 14.87
N VAL A 367 -13.01 -11.42 14.17
CA VAL A 367 -12.17 -12.61 14.00
C VAL A 367 -11.91 -12.83 12.52
N ARG A 368 -10.66 -13.17 12.18
CA ARG A 368 -10.20 -13.32 10.78
C ARG A 368 -9.81 -14.76 10.43
N GLY A 369 -9.06 -15.41 11.33
CA GLY A 369 -8.54 -16.77 11.12
C GLY A 369 -9.59 -17.82 10.74
N PRO A 370 -10.71 -17.96 11.47
CA PRO A 370 -11.76 -18.93 11.13
C PRO A 370 -12.41 -18.68 9.77
N PHE A 371 -12.71 -17.43 9.43
CA PHE A 371 -13.29 -17.08 8.12
C PHE A 371 -12.33 -17.40 6.99
N LEU A 372 -11.04 -17.20 7.19
CA LEU A 372 -10.01 -17.59 6.23
C LEU A 372 -9.96 -19.12 6.04
N LEU A 373 -10.03 -19.89 7.13
CA LEU A 373 -10.10 -21.36 7.05
C LEU A 373 -11.37 -21.84 6.32
N LEU A 374 -12.52 -21.24 6.65
CA LEU A 374 -13.82 -21.61 6.09
C LEU A 374 -13.91 -21.22 4.60
N ALA A 375 -13.35 -20.08 4.20
CA ALA A 375 -13.33 -19.65 2.80
C ALA A 375 -12.48 -20.56 1.91
N ASN A 376 -11.44 -21.21 2.46
CA ASN A 376 -10.60 -22.14 1.72
C ASN A 376 -11.30 -23.47 1.40
N ILE A 377 -12.26 -23.93 2.23
CA ILE A 377 -12.97 -25.20 2.03
C ILE A 377 -13.72 -25.26 0.68
N PRO A 378 -14.60 -24.32 0.33
CA PRO A 378 -15.24 -24.32 -0.99
C PRO A 378 -14.19 -24.20 -2.10
N GLY A 379 -13.11 -23.45 -1.91
CA GLY A 379 -12.01 -23.40 -2.88
C GLY A 379 -11.40 -24.78 -3.16
N ILE A 380 -11.11 -25.57 -2.13
CA ILE A 380 -10.58 -26.93 -2.26
C ILE A 380 -11.57 -27.80 -3.04
N ILE A 381 -12.86 -27.76 -2.67
CA ILE A 381 -13.91 -28.51 -3.35
C ILE A 381 -14.00 -28.09 -4.82
N GLY A 382 -13.98 -26.79 -5.10
CA GLY A 382 -14.07 -26.23 -6.45
C GLY A 382 -12.96 -26.72 -7.37
N TYR A 383 -11.71 -26.65 -6.91
CA TYR A 383 -10.58 -27.15 -7.71
C TYR A 383 -10.62 -28.68 -7.87
N VAL A 384 -11.06 -29.43 -6.85
CA VAL A 384 -11.26 -30.88 -6.97
C VAL A 384 -12.31 -31.22 -8.03
N LEU A 385 -13.44 -30.48 -8.06
CA LEU A 385 -14.48 -30.67 -9.07
C LEU A 385 -13.97 -30.42 -10.50
N ILE A 386 -13.12 -29.39 -10.68
CA ILE A 386 -12.49 -29.08 -11.98
C ILE A 386 -11.55 -30.22 -12.40
N LEU A 387 -10.76 -30.75 -11.47
CA LEU A 387 -9.78 -31.80 -11.73
C LEU A 387 -10.42 -33.16 -12.03
N CYS A 388 -11.48 -33.52 -11.33
CA CYS A 388 -12.17 -34.79 -11.52
C CYS A 388 -12.85 -34.87 -12.90
N PRO A 389 -12.99 -36.08 -13.48
CA PRO A 389 -13.72 -36.30 -14.72
C PRO A 389 -15.24 -36.21 -14.46
N THR A 390 -15.71 -34.98 -14.26
CA THR A 390 -17.12 -34.64 -14.06
C THR A 390 -17.68 -33.95 -15.30
N SER A 391 -19.01 -33.77 -15.37
CA SER A 391 -19.64 -33.08 -16.48
C SER A 391 -19.23 -31.60 -16.55
N ASN A 392 -19.21 -31.00 -17.74
CA ASN A 392 -18.81 -29.61 -17.94
C ASN A 392 -19.58 -28.60 -17.06
N PRO A 393 -20.90 -28.76 -16.80
CA PRO A 393 -21.61 -27.89 -15.85
C PRO A 393 -21.09 -27.99 -14.41
N VAL A 394 -20.67 -29.18 -13.96
CA VAL A 394 -20.11 -29.38 -12.62
C VAL A 394 -18.73 -28.74 -12.50
N ARG A 395 -17.90 -28.86 -13.54
CA ARG A 395 -16.60 -28.16 -13.61
C ARG A 395 -16.78 -26.64 -13.62
N PHE A 396 -17.77 -26.14 -14.35
CA PHE A 396 -18.11 -24.72 -14.36
C PHE A 396 -18.59 -24.25 -12.98
N PHE A 397 -19.46 -25.01 -12.30
CA PHE A 397 -19.83 -24.73 -10.91
C PHE A 397 -18.62 -24.72 -9.97
N GLY A 398 -17.65 -25.61 -10.19
CA GLY A 398 -16.38 -25.61 -9.47
C GLY A 398 -15.65 -24.25 -9.50
N THR A 399 -15.74 -23.51 -10.61
CA THR A 399 -15.14 -22.17 -10.72
C THR A 399 -15.75 -21.15 -9.76
N PHE A 400 -17.06 -21.24 -9.47
CA PHE A 400 -17.73 -20.38 -8.48
C PHE A 400 -17.20 -20.67 -7.06
N LEU A 401 -16.98 -21.94 -6.73
CA LEU A 401 -16.43 -22.32 -5.44
C LEU A 401 -14.96 -21.90 -5.28
N CYS A 402 -14.16 -22.00 -6.35
CA CYS A 402 -12.80 -21.46 -6.39
C CYS A 402 -12.77 -19.95 -6.10
N ALA A 403 -13.71 -19.19 -6.70
CA ALA A 403 -13.80 -17.74 -6.51
C ALA A 403 -13.96 -17.33 -5.04
N VAL A 404 -14.63 -18.15 -4.21
CA VAL A 404 -14.77 -17.88 -2.77
C VAL A 404 -13.40 -17.80 -2.10
N ALA A 405 -12.55 -18.80 -2.25
CA ALA A 405 -11.22 -18.79 -1.64
C ALA A 405 -10.33 -17.70 -2.25
N VAL A 406 -10.34 -17.58 -3.59
CA VAL A 406 -9.49 -16.69 -4.37
C VAL A 406 -9.63 -15.22 -3.95
N TYR A 407 -10.87 -14.73 -3.77
CA TYR A 407 -11.08 -13.31 -3.47
C TYR A 407 -11.12 -12.98 -1.98
N ASN A 408 -11.47 -13.94 -1.12
CA ASN A 408 -11.52 -13.71 0.33
C ASN A 408 -10.15 -13.89 1.00
N GLY A 409 -9.39 -14.88 0.56
CA GLY A 409 -8.17 -15.33 1.24
C GLY A 409 -7.11 -14.23 1.42
N PRO A 410 -6.67 -13.57 0.34
CA PRO A 410 -5.66 -12.51 0.39
C PRO A 410 -6.04 -11.37 1.34
N GLY A 411 -7.27 -10.84 1.22
CA GLY A 411 -7.74 -9.71 2.00
C GLY A 411 -7.87 -10.02 3.50
N LEU A 412 -8.40 -11.20 3.84
CA LEU A 412 -8.52 -11.63 5.23
C LEU A 412 -7.16 -11.85 5.89
N ASN A 413 -6.19 -12.46 5.18
CA ASN A 413 -4.87 -12.71 5.73
C ASN A 413 -4.08 -11.41 5.97
N LEU A 414 -4.12 -10.49 5.00
CA LEU A 414 -3.50 -9.17 5.14
C LEU A 414 -4.08 -8.40 6.32
N THR A 415 -5.41 -8.39 6.46
CA THR A 415 -6.10 -7.75 7.58
C THR A 415 -5.74 -8.41 8.91
N TRP A 416 -5.63 -9.76 8.94
CA TRP A 416 -5.27 -10.50 10.14
C TRP A 416 -3.84 -10.20 10.61
N LEU A 417 -2.89 -9.93 9.70
CA LEU A 417 -1.58 -9.43 10.08
C LEU A 417 -1.66 -8.01 10.65
N ASN A 418 -2.40 -7.12 9.98
CA ASN A 418 -2.49 -5.71 10.32
C ASN A 418 -3.02 -5.44 11.73
N VAL A 419 -3.95 -6.27 12.22
CA VAL A 419 -4.50 -6.16 13.59
C VAL A 419 -3.62 -6.82 14.66
N ASN A 420 -2.66 -7.64 14.25
CA ASN A 420 -1.75 -8.38 15.15
C ASN A 420 -0.32 -7.85 15.15
N VAL A 421 -0.08 -6.70 14.50
CA VAL A 421 1.22 -6.01 14.50
C VAL A 421 1.00 -4.56 14.88
N ALA A 422 1.64 -4.19 15.97
CA ALA A 422 1.70 -2.84 16.51
C ALA A 422 3.14 -2.60 16.97
N PRO A 423 3.65 -1.37 16.87
CA PRO A 423 3.07 -0.18 16.25
C PRO A 423 3.10 -0.19 14.70
N HIS A 424 2.40 0.77 14.06
CA HIS A 424 2.22 0.79 12.61
C HIS A 424 3.52 0.86 11.79
N TYR A 425 4.63 1.33 12.36
CA TYR A 425 5.93 1.37 11.69
C TYR A 425 6.69 0.01 11.73
N ARG A 426 6.31 -0.93 12.61
CA ARG A 426 6.81 -2.32 12.58
C ARG A 426 6.25 -3.13 11.41
N ARG A 427 5.30 -2.56 10.67
CA ARG A 427 4.66 -3.16 9.52
C ARG A 427 5.67 -3.34 8.39
N ALA A 428 6.41 -4.44 8.42
CA ALA A 428 7.12 -4.99 7.26
C ALA A 428 6.13 -5.56 6.22
N ILE A 429 4.97 -4.89 6.04
CA ILE A 429 3.92 -5.26 5.07
C ILE A 429 4.50 -5.26 3.66
N GLY A 430 5.42 -4.33 3.35
CA GLY A 430 6.12 -4.32 2.07
C GLY A 430 6.80 -5.67 1.77
N MET A 431 7.47 -6.27 2.77
CA MET A 431 8.10 -7.58 2.57
C MET A 431 7.07 -8.70 2.39
N GLN A 432 5.97 -8.68 3.15
CA GLN A 432 4.88 -9.64 2.97
C GLN A 432 4.28 -9.53 1.55
N LEU A 433 4.05 -8.31 1.07
CA LEU A 433 3.52 -8.02 -0.26
C LEU A 433 4.49 -8.46 -1.35
N SER A 434 5.78 -8.17 -1.22
CA SER A 434 6.77 -8.63 -2.22
C SER A 434 6.87 -10.16 -2.27
N ILE A 435 6.80 -10.85 -1.12
CA ILE A 435 6.72 -12.32 -1.08
C ILE A 435 5.42 -12.78 -1.76
N GLY A 436 4.28 -12.17 -1.45
CA GLY A 436 2.99 -12.48 -2.09
C GLY A 436 3.03 -12.30 -3.62
N ASN A 437 3.55 -11.16 -4.09
CA ASN A 437 3.70 -10.85 -5.52
C ASN A 437 4.59 -11.85 -6.27
N SER A 438 5.57 -12.45 -5.60
CA SER A 438 6.40 -13.51 -6.21
C SER A 438 5.59 -14.75 -6.64
N ALA A 439 4.39 -14.96 -6.06
CA ALA A 439 3.47 -16.00 -6.49
C ALA A 439 3.03 -15.87 -7.96
N GLY A 440 3.04 -14.65 -8.53
CA GLY A 440 2.74 -14.43 -9.94
C GLY A 440 3.73 -15.12 -10.88
N ILE A 441 4.99 -15.25 -10.45
CA ILE A 441 6.04 -15.98 -11.19
C ILE A 441 5.63 -17.46 -11.29
N VAL A 442 5.19 -18.05 -10.17
CA VAL A 442 4.75 -19.45 -10.10
C VAL A 442 3.44 -19.66 -10.87
N ALA A 443 2.46 -18.76 -10.71
CA ALA A 443 1.17 -18.84 -11.38
C ALA A 443 1.30 -18.97 -12.90
N GLY A 444 2.16 -18.17 -13.54
CA GLY A 444 2.43 -18.28 -14.98
C GLY A 444 3.01 -19.64 -15.36
N GLN A 445 3.82 -20.25 -14.49
CA GLN A 445 4.45 -21.54 -14.73
C GLN A 445 3.56 -22.75 -14.45
N ILE A 446 2.54 -22.68 -13.60
CA ILE A 446 1.72 -23.86 -13.29
C ILE A 446 0.56 -24.04 -14.29
N TYR A 447 0.09 -22.96 -14.93
CA TYR A 447 -1.03 -22.97 -15.91
C TYR A 447 -0.57 -23.01 -17.38
N ARG A 448 0.28 -24.00 -17.71
CA ARG A 448 0.88 -24.15 -19.05
C ARG A 448 -0.09 -24.73 -20.07
N ASN A 449 -0.48 -25.99 -19.87
CA ASN A 449 -1.19 -26.79 -20.86
C ASN A 449 -2.63 -27.08 -20.43
N ALA A 450 -3.59 -26.97 -21.35
CA ALA A 450 -4.96 -27.44 -21.13
C ALA A 450 -4.96 -28.97 -20.90
N PRO A 451 -5.82 -29.52 -20.02
CA PRO A 451 -6.90 -28.88 -19.25
C PRO A 451 -6.44 -28.29 -17.89
N TYR A 452 -5.20 -27.80 -17.82
CA TYR A 452 -4.62 -27.09 -16.67
C TYR A 452 -4.56 -27.91 -15.38
N VAL A 453 -4.43 -29.24 -15.49
CA VAL A 453 -4.34 -30.17 -14.35
C VAL A 453 -3.23 -29.75 -13.39
N LEU A 454 -2.05 -29.41 -13.90
CA LEU A 454 -0.93 -28.98 -13.06
C LEU A 454 -1.28 -27.73 -12.23
N GLY A 455 -1.85 -26.70 -12.87
CA GLY A 455 -2.23 -25.45 -12.20
C GLY A 455 -3.32 -25.65 -11.15
N ASN A 456 -4.36 -26.39 -11.51
CA ASN A 456 -5.47 -26.68 -10.60
C ASN A 456 -5.03 -27.56 -9.42
N SER A 457 -4.23 -28.62 -9.66
CA SER A 457 -3.69 -29.48 -8.60
C SER A 457 -2.72 -28.75 -7.68
N PHE A 458 -1.85 -27.90 -8.23
CA PHE A 458 -0.97 -27.04 -7.43
C PHE A 458 -1.79 -26.07 -6.56
N SER A 459 -2.88 -25.53 -7.09
CA SER A 459 -3.77 -24.63 -6.35
C SER A 459 -4.48 -25.33 -5.19
N VAL A 460 -4.91 -26.59 -5.36
CA VAL A 460 -5.43 -27.43 -4.24
C VAL A 460 -4.35 -27.66 -3.19
N ALA A 461 -3.14 -28.03 -3.60
CA ALA A 461 -2.03 -28.26 -2.68
C ALA A 461 -1.66 -26.98 -1.91
N ALA A 462 -1.65 -25.83 -2.59
CA ALA A 462 -1.41 -24.53 -1.99
C ALA A 462 -2.49 -24.16 -0.96
N LEU A 463 -3.77 -24.48 -1.23
CA LEU A 463 -4.84 -24.33 -0.24
C LEU A 463 -4.63 -25.24 0.96
N GLY A 464 -4.31 -26.52 0.75
CA GLY A 464 -4.02 -27.47 1.83
C GLY A 464 -2.87 -27.01 2.72
N LEU A 465 -1.77 -26.56 2.11
CA LEU A 465 -0.64 -25.97 2.83
C LEU A 465 -1.05 -24.68 3.57
N SER A 466 -1.83 -23.81 2.91
CA SER A 466 -2.36 -22.60 3.53
C SER A 466 -3.19 -22.94 4.78
N GLN A 467 -4.07 -23.95 4.74
CA GLN A 467 -4.86 -24.37 5.90
C GLN A 467 -3.97 -24.76 7.08
N PHE A 468 -2.93 -25.57 6.81
CA PHE A 468 -1.99 -25.97 7.84
C PHE A 468 -1.26 -24.77 8.46
N ILE A 469 -0.77 -23.83 7.64
CA ILE A 469 -0.04 -22.65 8.12
C ILE A 469 -0.98 -21.69 8.88
N ILE A 470 -2.24 -21.55 8.47
CA ILE A 470 -3.24 -20.74 9.19
C ILE A 470 -3.45 -21.31 10.60
N VAL A 471 -3.60 -22.63 10.72
CA VAL A 471 -3.72 -23.31 12.01
C VAL A 471 -2.46 -23.11 12.85
N LEU A 472 -1.27 -23.25 12.26
CA LEU A 472 0.00 -22.99 12.94
C LEU A 472 0.11 -21.54 13.44
N LYS A 473 -0.25 -20.55 12.60
CA LYS A 473 -0.29 -19.13 12.96
C LYS A 473 -1.28 -18.87 14.10
N TRP A 474 -2.44 -19.54 14.09
CA TRP A 474 -3.39 -19.48 15.19
C TRP A 474 -2.76 -20.00 16.49
N PHE A 475 -2.21 -21.20 16.51
CA PHE A 475 -1.57 -21.76 17.71
C PHE A 475 -0.40 -20.91 18.21
N TYR A 476 0.40 -20.34 17.30
CA TYR A 476 1.48 -19.41 17.64
C TYR A 476 0.95 -18.18 18.38
N LEU A 477 -0.06 -17.50 17.82
CA LEU A 477 -0.68 -16.34 18.46
C LEU A 477 -1.31 -16.70 19.81
N ARG A 478 -1.94 -17.88 19.91
CA ARG A 478 -2.54 -18.38 21.16
C ARG A 478 -1.47 -18.59 22.23
N ARG A 479 -0.34 -19.19 21.86
CA ARG A 479 0.82 -19.36 22.75
C ARG A 479 1.36 -18.01 23.21
N CYS A 480 1.45 -17.01 22.33
CA CYS A 480 1.88 -15.67 22.70
C CYS A 480 0.93 -15.00 23.71
N ASN A 481 -0.38 -15.10 23.52
CA ASN A 481 -1.37 -14.57 24.47
C ASN A 481 -1.29 -15.29 25.83
N GLU A 482 -1.16 -16.62 25.83
CA GLU A 482 -1.03 -17.43 27.04
C GLU A 482 0.26 -17.10 27.81
N GLU A 483 1.38 -16.93 27.11
CA GLU A 483 2.64 -16.54 27.74
C GLU A 483 2.55 -15.15 28.37
N LYS A 484 1.94 -14.17 27.68
CA LYS A 484 1.69 -12.83 28.25
C LYS A 484 0.81 -12.90 29.48
N ARG A 485 -0.26 -13.70 29.44
CA ARG A 485 -1.15 -13.90 30.59
C ARG A 485 -0.41 -14.46 31.80
N ARG A 486 0.43 -15.49 31.61
CA ARG A 486 1.23 -16.06 32.69
C ARG A 486 2.22 -15.07 33.30
N ILE A 487 2.79 -14.18 32.49
CA ILE A 487 3.68 -13.13 32.99
C ILE A 487 2.89 -12.08 33.75
N ALA A 488 1.72 -11.65 33.23
CA ALA A 488 0.84 -10.70 33.90
C ALA A 488 0.28 -11.23 35.24
N ASP A 489 -0.02 -12.52 35.31
CA ASP A 489 -0.48 -13.21 36.52
C ASP A 489 0.66 -13.50 37.53
N GLY A 490 1.90 -13.11 37.23
CA GLY A 490 3.07 -13.35 38.09
C GLY A 490 3.56 -14.81 38.12
N ASN A 491 2.99 -15.69 37.30
CA ASN A 491 3.34 -17.11 37.22
C ASN A 491 4.63 -17.39 36.42
N LYS A 492 5.22 -16.37 35.79
CA LYS A 492 6.45 -16.47 35.00
C LYS A 492 7.19 -15.14 34.93
N ASP A 493 8.50 -15.15 35.18
CA ASP A 493 9.34 -13.96 35.02
C ASP A 493 9.41 -13.50 33.55
N ASP A 494 9.33 -12.17 33.33
CA ASP A 494 9.42 -11.60 31.99
C ASP A 494 10.85 -11.63 31.45
N THR A 495 11.21 -12.71 30.77
CA THR A 495 12.51 -12.91 30.11
C THR A 495 12.57 -12.39 28.67
N ARG A 496 11.54 -11.67 28.20
CA ARG A 496 11.43 -11.25 26.78
C ARG A 496 12.36 -10.07 26.49
N LYS A 497 13.16 -10.21 25.42
CA LYS A 497 14.11 -9.18 24.94
C LYS A 497 13.44 -7.93 24.37
N VAL A 498 12.20 -8.05 23.89
CA VAL A 498 11.42 -6.94 23.31
C VAL A 498 10.07 -6.93 23.99
N ARG A 499 9.75 -5.82 24.67
CA ARG A 499 8.52 -5.65 25.47
C ARG A 499 7.55 -4.62 24.89
N THR A 500 8.00 -3.78 23.96
CA THR A 500 7.21 -2.68 23.38
C THR A 500 6.21 -3.15 22.31
N GLY A 501 5.18 -2.35 22.04
CA GLY A 501 4.22 -2.53 20.94
C GLY A 501 3.28 -3.73 21.10
N ASP A 502 3.16 -4.56 20.05
CA ASP A 502 2.38 -5.81 20.06
C ASP A 502 2.94 -6.89 21.01
N ARG A 503 4.09 -6.64 21.65
CA ARG A 503 4.66 -7.51 22.69
C ARG A 503 4.36 -7.02 24.11
N GLU A 504 3.72 -5.88 24.30
CA GLU A 504 3.27 -5.42 25.61
C GLU A 504 2.33 -6.44 26.27
N LEU A 505 2.34 -6.51 27.60
CA LEU A 505 1.52 -7.48 28.34
C LEU A 505 0.02 -7.23 28.12
N ASP A 506 -0.37 -5.96 28.05
CA ASP A 506 -1.76 -5.56 27.87
C ASP A 506 -2.27 -5.74 26.43
N PHE A 507 -1.36 -5.88 25.45
CA PHE A 507 -1.74 -6.11 24.06
C PHE A 507 -2.18 -7.57 23.86
N LYS A 508 -3.46 -7.78 23.54
CA LYS A 508 -3.99 -9.10 23.19
C LYS A 508 -4.01 -9.31 21.68
N TYR A 509 -3.38 -10.37 21.21
CA TYR A 509 -3.49 -10.78 19.82
C TYR A 509 -4.94 -11.20 19.51
N HIS A 510 -5.46 -10.71 18.39
CA HIS A 510 -6.83 -10.97 17.93
C HIS A 510 -6.98 -12.44 17.52
N LEU A 511 -7.62 -13.19 18.40
CA LEU A 511 -7.98 -14.60 18.27
C LEU A 511 -9.46 -14.78 18.61
N PRO A 512 -10.14 -15.79 18.04
CA PRO A 512 -11.47 -16.15 18.51
C PRO A 512 -11.37 -16.70 19.92
N HIS A 513 -11.93 -15.99 20.90
CA HIS A 513 -12.31 -16.63 22.15
C HIS A 513 -13.55 -17.48 21.83
N ILE A 514 -13.38 -18.79 21.74
CA ILE A 514 -14.48 -19.75 21.51
C ILE A 514 -15.58 -19.56 22.59
N SER A 515 -15.20 -19.12 23.79
CA SER A 515 -16.10 -18.76 24.88
C SER A 515 -16.99 -17.54 24.60
N GLU A 516 -16.52 -16.55 23.83
CA GLU A 516 -17.29 -15.34 23.50
C GLU A 516 -18.21 -15.55 22.27
N LEU A 517 -17.82 -16.45 21.36
CA LEU A 517 -18.62 -16.78 20.18
C LEU A 517 -19.93 -17.52 20.53
N ILE A 518 -19.94 -18.21 21.67
CA ILE A 518 -21.12 -18.91 22.21
C ILE A 518 -21.96 -17.99 23.11
N MET A 519 -21.36 -17.04 23.82
CA MET A 519 -22.09 -16.10 24.70
C MET A 519 -22.75 -14.92 23.97
N ASN A 520 -22.29 -14.57 22.75
CA ASN A 520 -22.86 -13.47 21.96
C ASN A 520 -23.93 -13.91 20.94
N ILE A 521 -24.45 -15.13 21.04
CA ILE A 521 -25.71 -15.48 20.36
C ILE A 521 -26.82 -14.83 21.20
N PRO A 522 -27.57 -13.85 20.68
CA PRO A 522 -28.75 -13.36 21.38
C PRO A 522 -29.64 -14.58 21.60
N SER A 523 -30.00 -14.85 22.85
CA SER A 523 -31.10 -15.75 23.18
C SER A 523 -32.37 -15.08 22.68
N GLY A 524 -32.66 -15.29 21.40
CA GLY A 524 -33.91 -14.94 20.74
C GLY A 524 -34.79 -16.17 20.66
#